data_AF-A0A497C1W2-F1
#
_entry.id   AF-A0A497C1W2-F1
#
_cell.length_a   1.000
_cell.length_b   1.000
_cell.length_c   1.000
_cell.angle_alpha   90.00
_cell.angle_beta   90.00
_cell.angle_gamma   90.00
#
_symmetry.space_group_name_H-M   'P 1'
#
loop_
_entity.id
_entity.type
_entity.pdbx_description
1 polymer ?
#
loop_
_entity_poly.entity_id
_entity_poly.type
_entity_poly.pdbx_seq_one_letter_code
_entity_poly.pdbx_strand_id
1 'polypeptide(L)'
;MFPHLPGIYNPTNPEYLEANRRGEINPEQAALLGPDGSKFFKKFQRGSKLNGIIILIILAFFLGIQAVGIELSTPMVLGAFGLLLVVLAVQAGRRWASSHKRASRLEKDLRRGVVHDAVGILHFGKDTYTVVVSGRPLRLPQGSKEGLSPGVSYRFYYLPESGVVLSAEALDDEPAERAVEGMTATLAEANGFHLASLSANQRGELSREQYPLLYRGLISPLIFILVPGGFLVYQLSRAGIFNGISLAGNFTNLKGMSTSLLVIGGILAALMIWGLVLLVQAVMDIAGGQVASVEDIGYRQVKTSTDDDGSKTTQLYYQVGGIKFRVQKRGFNAFEDGRNYRAYYTPRRKVLVNIEAVG
;
A
#
# COMPACT_ATOMS: atom_id res chain seq x y z
N MET A 1 -14.74 -7.16 21.04
CA MET A 1 -14.34 -8.56 20.79
C MET A 1 -14.96 -8.97 19.46
N PHE A 2 -14.17 -9.01 18.38
CA PHE A 2 -14.69 -9.46 17.09
C PHE A 2 -14.91 -10.99 17.15
N PRO A 3 -16.00 -11.53 16.59
CA PRO A 3 -16.17 -12.97 16.52
C PRO A 3 -15.00 -13.56 15.72
N HIS A 4 -14.33 -14.57 16.28
CA HIS A 4 -13.30 -15.32 15.57
C HIS A 4 -13.87 -15.79 14.24
N LEU A 5 -13.35 -15.26 13.13
CA LEU A 5 -13.70 -15.75 11.80
C LEU A 5 -13.13 -17.17 11.68
N PRO A 6 -13.98 -18.21 11.56
CA PRO A 6 -13.49 -19.58 11.50
C PRO A 6 -12.49 -19.74 10.36
N GLY A 7 -11.30 -20.23 10.68
CA GLY A 7 -10.19 -20.43 9.74
C GLY A 7 -9.14 -19.30 9.69
N ILE A 8 -9.28 -18.21 10.45
CA ILE A 8 -8.17 -17.28 10.66
C ILE A 8 -7.31 -17.77 11.83
N TYR A 9 -6.03 -17.94 11.55
CA TYR A 9 -5.07 -18.40 12.54
C TYR A 9 -4.85 -17.32 13.61
N ASN A 10 -5.16 -17.61 14.87
CA ASN A 10 -4.86 -16.72 16.00
C ASN A 10 -3.71 -17.30 16.86
N PRO A 11 -2.52 -16.67 16.88
CA PRO A 11 -1.39 -17.16 17.68
C PRO A 11 -1.61 -17.01 19.18
N THR A 12 -2.59 -16.22 19.63
CA THR A 12 -2.92 -16.05 21.05
C THR A 12 -4.10 -16.92 21.50
N ASN A 13 -4.51 -17.90 20.69
CA ASN A 13 -5.56 -18.84 21.08
C ASN A 13 -5.09 -19.65 22.32
N PRO A 14 -5.85 -19.66 23.43
CA PRO A 14 -5.46 -20.36 24.66
C PRO A 14 -5.24 -21.86 24.45
N GLU A 15 -6.02 -22.53 23.59
CA GLU A 15 -5.87 -23.96 23.31
C GLU A 15 -4.56 -24.26 22.57
N TYR A 16 -4.14 -23.37 21.67
CA TYR A 16 -2.86 -23.50 20.96
C TYR A 16 -1.71 -23.22 21.93
N LEU A 17 -1.86 -22.22 22.80
CA LEU A 17 -0.87 -21.88 23.82
C LEU A 17 -0.63 -23.01 24.80
N GLU A 18 -1.68 -23.62 25.33
CA GLU A 18 -1.55 -24.75 26.25
C GLU A 18 -0.88 -25.97 25.62
N ALA A 19 -1.24 -26.31 24.38
CA ALA A 19 -0.59 -27.39 23.65
C ALA A 19 0.91 -27.09 23.42
N ASN A 20 1.22 -25.89 22.91
CA ASN A 20 2.60 -25.52 22.59
C ASN A 20 3.48 -25.37 23.85
N ARG A 21 2.90 -24.96 25.00
CA ARG A 21 3.57 -24.98 26.32
C ARG A 21 4.00 -26.38 26.75
N ARG A 22 3.22 -27.41 26.40
CA ARG A 22 3.58 -28.83 26.63
C ARG A 22 4.54 -29.38 25.57
N GLY A 23 4.94 -28.57 24.59
CA GLY A 23 5.76 -29.02 23.48
C GLY A 23 4.98 -29.77 22.39
N GLU A 24 3.64 -29.69 22.39
CA GLU A 24 2.75 -30.38 21.46
C GLU A 24 2.16 -29.40 20.43
N ILE A 25 1.92 -29.86 19.20
CA ILE A 25 1.23 -29.07 18.17
C ILE A 25 -0.26 -29.42 18.22
N ASN A 26 -1.13 -28.43 18.39
CA ASN A 26 -2.57 -28.66 18.36
C ASN A 26 -3.02 -29.23 16.99
N PRO A 27 -3.90 -30.25 16.93
CA PRO A 27 -4.32 -30.84 15.65
C PRO A 27 -4.95 -29.86 14.66
N GLU A 28 -5.75 -28.90 15.14
CA GLU A 28 -6.35 -27.86 14.29
C GLU A 28 -5.27 -26.95 13.71
N GLN A 29 -4.31 -26.56 14.55
CA GLN A 29 -3.16 -25.77 14.16
C GLN A 29 -2.32 -26.49 13.10
N ALA A 30 -2.08 -27.80 13.26
CA ALA A 30 -1.39 -28.63 12.27
C ALA A 30 -2.18 -28.71 10.95
N ALA A 31 -3.51 -28.81 10.99
CA ALA A 31 -4.36 -28.80 9.80
C ALA A 31 -4.30 -27.46 9.04
N LEU A 32 -4.31 -26.33 9.78
CA LEU A 32 -4.20 -24.98 9.23
C LEU A 32 -2.81 -24.70 8.62
N LEU A 33 -1.75 -25.23 9.23
CA LEU A 33 -0.37 -25.09 8.73
C LEU A 33 -0.02 -26.12 7.63
N GLY A 34 -0.76 -27.23 7.59
CA GLY A 34 -0.54 -28.35 6.70
C GLY A 34 -0.85 -28.06 5.22
N PRO A 35 -0.72 -29.07 4.35
CA PRO A 35 -0.95 -28.93 2.91
C PRO A 35 -2.32 -28.35 2.57
N ASP A 36 -3.36 -28.74 3.30
CA ASP A 36 -4.74 -28.33 3.04
C ASP A 36 -5.02 -26.90 3.47
N GLY A 37 -4.56 -26.48 4.65
CA GLY A 37 -4.58 -25.07 5.04
C GLY A 37 -3.78 -24.20 4.06
N SER A 38 -2.62 -24.68 3.58
CA SER A 38 -1.82 -23.96 2.58
C SER A 38 -2.57 -23.74 1.26
N LYS A 39 -3.44 -24.68 0.83
CA LYS A 39 -4.25 -24.53 -0.40
C LYS A 39 -5.29 -23.43 -0.21
N PHE A 40 -5.92 -23.38 0.96
CA PHE A 40 -6.87 -22.33 1.32
C PHE A 40 -6.20 -20.95 1.29
N PHE A 41 -5.04 -20.80 1.94
CA PHE A 41 -4.28 -19.55 1.94
C PHE A 41 -3.74 -19.18 0.55
N LYS A 42 -3.29 -20.15 -0.25
CA LYS A 42 -2.88 -19.91 -1.65
C LYS A 42 -4.02 -19.39 -2.53
N LYS A 43 -5.27 -19.78 -2.25
CA LYS A 43 -6.46 -19.27 -2.96
C LYS A 43 -6.69 -17.79 -2.64
N PHE A 44 -6.44 -17.35 -1.40
CA PHE A 44 -6.45 -15.93 -1.00
C PHE A 44 -5.23 -15.15 -1.48
N GLN A 45 -4.07 -15.80 -1.62
CA GLN A 45 -2.84 -15.22 -2.17
C GLN A 45 -2.75 -15.20 -3.69
N ARG A 46 -3.76 -15.68 -4.42
CA ARG A 46 -3.88 -15.51 -5.88
C ARG A 46 -4.15 -14.03 -6.27
N GLY A 47 -3.47 -13.08 -5.63
CA GLY A 47 -3.14 -11.76 -6.17
C GLY A 47 -2.04 -11.81 -7.23
N SER A 48 -1.84 -12.95 -7.90
CA SER A 48 -0.94 -13.10 -9.05
C SER A 48 -1.69 -12.91 -10.37
N LYS A 49 -2.46 -11.83 -10.48
CA LYS A 49 -2.77 -11.27 -11.81
C LYS A 49 -1.52 -10.63 -12.44
N LEU A 50 -0.48 -10.33 -11.66
CA LEU A 50 0.72 -9.66 -12.17
C LEU A 50 1.48 -10.50 -13.23
N ASN A 51 1.55 -11.82 -13.08
CA ASN A 51 2.13 -12.67 -14.13
C ASN A 51 1.26 -12.71 -15.40
N GLY A 52 -0.07 -12.69 -15.25
CA GLY A 52 -1.00 -12.62 -16.39
C GLY A 52 -0.98 -11.25 -17.08
N ILE A 53 -0.85 -10.17 -16.32
CA ILE A 53 -0.70 -8.79 -16.81
C ILE A 53 0.64 -8.61 -17.52
N ILE A 54 1.73 -9.18 -17.00
CA ILE A 54 3.03 -9.18 -17.69
C ILE A 54 2.93 -9.91 -19.04
N ILE A 55 2.26 -11.07 -19.08
CA ILE A 55 2.01 -11.80 -20.34
C ILE A 55 1.14 -10.97 -21.30
N LEU A 56 0.10 -10.30 -20.80
CA LEU A 56 -0.78 -9.42 -21.59
C LEU A 56 -0.08 -8.16 -22.10
N ILE A 57 0.75 -7.50 -21.30
CA ILE A 57 1.55 -6.33 -21.70
C ILE A 57 2.56 -6.76 -22.77
N ILE A 58 3.22 -7.90 -22.59
CA ILE A 58 4.12 -8.47 -23.60
C ILE A 58 3.34 -8.73 -24.89
N LEU A 59 2.18 -9.40 -24.81
CA LEU A 59 1.34 -9.70 -25.97
C LEU A 59 0.83 -8.42 -26.68
N ALA A 60 0.39 -7.42 -25.92
CA ALA A 60 -0.09 -6.14 -26.46
C ALA A 60 1.05 -5.33 -27.11
N PHE A 61 2.25 -5.37 -26.54
CA PHE A 61 3.45 -4.80 -27.15
C PHE A 61 3.77 -5.48 -28.49
N PHE A 62 3.65 -6.81 -28.58
CA PHE A 62 3.81 -7.55 -29.83
C PHE A 62 2.75 -7.21 -30.89
N LEU A 63 1.47 -7.12 -30.48
CA LEU A 63 0.39 -6.69 -31.37
C LEU A 63 0.59 -5.25 -31.86
N GLY A 64 1.10 -4.37 -31.00
CA GLY A 64 1.46 -2.99 -31.36
C GLY A 64 2.61 -2.92 -32.37
N ILE A 65 3.67 -3.73 -32.19
CA ILE A 65 4.79 -3.81 -33.15
C ILE A 65 4.32 -4.31 -34.51
N GLN A 66 3.44 -5.34 -34.56
CA GLN A 66 2.85 -5.80 -35.81
C GLN A 66 1.97 -4.75 -36.48
N ALA A 67 1.16 -4.01 -35.73
CA ALA A 67 0.29 -2.97 -36.26
C ALA A 67 1.08 -1.79 -36.89
N VAL A 68 2.31 -1.56 -36.44
CA VAL A 68 3.22 -0.53 -36.99
C VAL A 68 4.00 -1.04 -38.22
N GLY A 69 3.79 -2.30 -38.64
CA GLY A 69 4.42 -2.86 -39.84
C GLY A 69 5.90 -3.21 -39.66
N ILE A 70 6.38 -3.33 -38.42
CA ILE A 70 7.75 -3.77 -38.13
C ILE A 70 7.78 -5.29 -38.30
N GLU A 71 8.53 -5.78 -39.29
CA GLU A 71 8.69 -7.22 -39.51
C GLU A 71 9.41 -7.88 -38.31
N LEU A 72 8.69 -8.76 -37.62
CA LEU A 72 9.15 -9.56 -36.48
C LEU A 72 10.27 -10.56 -36.82
N SER A 73 10.66 -10.68 -38.09
CA SER A 73 11.69 -11.58 -38.60
C SER A 73 13.12 -11.14 -38.23
N THR A 74 13.29 -9.95 -37.64
CA THR A 74 14.61 -9.49 -37.22
C THR A 74 15.15 -10.38 -36.09
N PRO A 75 16.28 -11.09 -36.28
CA PRO A 75 16.85 -12.00 -35.27
C PRO A 75 17.14 -11.32 -33.93
N MET A 76 17.24 -9.99 -33.92
CA MET A 76 17.37 -9.16 -32.72
C MET A 76 16.12 -9.21 -31.83
N VAL A 77 14.91 -9.20 -32.40
CA VAL A 77 13.65 -9.26 -31.63
C VAL A 77 13.44 -10.65 -31.04
N LEU A 78 13.72 -11.69 -31.83
CA LEU A 78 13.71 -13.09 -31.35
C LEU A 78 14.75 -13.32 -30.24
N GLY A 79 15.96 -12.77 -30.37
CA GLY A 79 17.00 -12.83 -29.34
C GLY A 79 16.60 -12.15 -28.03
N ALA A 80 16.06 -10.92 -28.11
CA ALA A 80 15.58 -10.19 -26.94
C ALA A 80 14.42 -10.92 -26.24
N PHE A 81 13.52 -11.54 -27.00
CA PHE A 81 12.42 -12.32 -26.46
C PHE A 81 12.89 -13.63 -25.79
N GLY A 82 13.80 -14.36 -26.45
CA GLY A 82 14.42 -15.55 -25.87
C GLY A 82 15.10 -15.23 -24.53
N LEU A 83 15.83 -14.12 -24.45
CA LEU A 83 16.44 -13.65 -23.21
C LEU A 83 15.40 -13.32 -22.13
N LEU A 84 14.33 -12.60 -22.48
CA LEU A 84 13.25 -12.27 -21.54
C LEU A 84 12.58 -13.53 -20.97
N LEU A 85 12.28 -14.52 -21.81
CA LEU A 85 11.72 -15.80 -21.36
C LEU A 85 12.66 -16.55 -20.43
N VAL A 86 13.96 -16.58 -20.73
CA VAL A 86 14.97 -17.18 -19.84
C VAL A 86 14.99 -16.47 -18.49
N VAL A 87 14.97 -15.12 -18.47
CA VAL A 87 14.93 -14.35 -17.21
C VAL A 87 13.67 -14.67 -16.41
N LEU A 88 12.49 -14.72 -17.06
CA LEU A 88 11.23 -15.05 -16.41
C LEU A 88 11.21 -16.49 -15.87
N ALA A 89 11.70 -17.46 -16.65
CA ALA A 89 11.82 -18.86 -16.25
C ALA A 89 12.75 -19.03 -15.04
N VAL A 90 13.91 -18.34 -15.04
CA VAL A 90 14.85 -18.32 -13.90
C VAL A 90 14.19 -17.71 -12.67
N GLN A 91 13.47 -16.59 -12.80
CA GLN A 91 12.77 -15.98 -11.68
C GLN A 91 11.64 -16.87 -11.12
N ALA A 92 10.86 -17.50 -12.00
CA ALA A 92 9.80 -18.44 -11.62
C ALA A 92 10.38 -19.68 -10.93
N GLY A 93 11.45 -20.26 -11.49
CA GLY A 93 12.15 -21.40 -10.92
C GLY A 93 12.74 -21.09 -9.54
N ARG A 94 13.38 -19.92 -9.36
CA ARG A 94 13.88 -19.47 -8.04
C ARG A 94 12.75 -19.33 -7.01
N ARG A 95 11.63 -18.72 -7.39
CA ARG A 95 10.46 -18.57 -6.51
C ARG A 95 9.89 -19.95 -6.14
N TRP A 96 9.69 -20.82 -7.11
CA TRP A 96 9.17 -22.18 -6.91
C TRP A 96 10.08 -23.01 -6.01
N ALA A 97 11.38 -23.06 -6.30
CA ALA A 97 12.35 -23.79 -5.47
C ALA A 97 12.39 -23.26 -4.03
N SER A 98 12.33 -21.94 -3.84
CA SER A 98 12.29 -21.34 -2.50
C SER A 98 11.02 -21.68 -1.73
N SER A 99 9.87 -21.75 -2.42
CA SER A 99 8.58 -22.11 -1.85
C SER A 99 8.54 -23.59 -1.47
N HIS A 100 9.02 -24.46 -2.35
CA HIS A 100 9.06 -25.90 -2.13
C HIS A 100 9.98 -26.27 -0.96
N LYS A 101 11.19 -25.68 -0.89
CA LYS A 101 12.09 -25.86 0.26
C LYS A 101 11.45 -25.43 1.58
N ARG A 102 10.64 -24.36 1.59
CA ARG A 102 9.93 -23.89 2.80
C ARG A 102 8.81 -24.86 3.19
N ALA A 103 8.02 -25.31 2.22
CA ALA A 103 6.95 -26.27 2.46
C ALA A 103 7.49 -27.59 3.01
N SER A 104 8.58 -28.11 2.42
CA SER A 104 9.23 -29.34 2.89
C SER A 104 9.79 -29.21 4.31
N ARG A 105 10.41 -28.06 4.67
CA ARG A 105 10.85 -27.82 6.05
C ARG A 105 9.70 -27.75 7.03
N LEU A 106 8.62 -27.05 6.67
CA LEU A 106 7.41 -26.97 7.48
C LEU A 106 6.79 -28.35 7.68
N GLU A 107 6.65 -29.14 6.63
CA GLU A 107 6.13 -30.50 6.71
C GLU A 107 7.01 -31.39 7.60
N LYS A 108 8.33 -31.29 7.48
CA LYS A 108 9.28 -32.02 8.32
C LYS A 108 9.14 -31.63 9.80
N ASP A 109 9.00 -30.34 10.10
CA ASP A 109 8.78 -29.87 11.46
C ASP A 109 7.44 -30.36 12.02
N LEU A 110 6.36 -30.27 11.23
CA LEU A 110 5.03 -30.77 11.62
C LEU A 110 5.04 -32.28 11.90
N ARG A 111 5.76 -33.07 11.09
CA ARG A 111 5.91 -34.53 11.32
C ARG A 111 6.74 -34.85 12.57
N ARG A 112 7.72 -34.01 12.91
CA ARG A 112 8.55 -34.18 14.10
C ARG A 112 7.80 -33.79 15.37
N GLY A 113 6.87 -32.86 15.30
CA GLY A 113 6.10 -32.39 16.46
C GLY A 113 6.94 -31.65 17.51
N VAL A 114 8.16 -31.21 17.16
CA VAL A 114 9.05 -30.51 18.11
C VAL A 114 8.76 -29.02 18.09
N VAL A 115 8.40 -28.50 19.26
CA VAL A 115 8.16 -27.07 19.48
C VAL A 115 9.33 -26.48 20.28
N HIS A 116 9.87 -25.35 19.81
CA HIS A 116 10.80 -24.54 20.58
C HIS A 116 10.12 -23.27 21.06
N ASP A 117 10.56 -22.72 22.18
CA ASP A 117 10.14 -21.41 22.64
C ASP A 117 11.32 -20.43 22.69
N ALA A 118 11.01 -19.15 22.52
CA ALA A 118 11.96 -18.08 22.75
C ALA A 118 11.28 -16.73 22.92
N VAL A 119 11.97 -15.81 23.60
CA VAL A 119 11.49 -14.45 23.83
C VAL A 119 11.87 -13.54 22.65
N GLY A 120 10.93 -12.73 22.19
CA GLY A 120 11.18 -11.76 21.13
C GLY A 120 10.09 -10.70 21.04
N ILE A 121 10.18 -9.87 20.00
CA ILE A 121 9.22 -8.81 19.72
C ILE A 121 8.68 -8.92 18.30
N LEU A 122 7.48 -8.37 18.11
CA LEU A 122 6.88 -8.21 16.80
C LEU A 122 7.52 -7.00 16.07
N HIS A 123 8.10 -7.24 14.89
CA HIS A 123 8.73 -6.23 14.06
C HIS A 123 8.07 -6.16 12.68
N PHE A 124 7.79 -4.96 12.19
CA PHE A 124 7.16 -4.76 10.90
C PHE A 124 8.19 -4.43 9.80
N GLY A 125 8.47 -5.39 8.93
CA GLY A 125 9.47 -5.25 7.87
C GLY A 125 9.02 -5.86 6.54
N LYS A 126 9.47 -5.28 5.41
CA LYS A 126 9.16 -5.79 4.05
C LYS A 126 7.66 -6.05 3.83
N ASP A 127 6.82 -5.10 4.24
CA ASP A 127 5.36 -5.10 4.10
C ASP A 127 4.59 -6.11 4.95
N THR A 128 5.23 -6.75 5.95
CA THR A 128 4.58 -7.72 6.82
C THR A 128 5.16 -7.74 8.22
N TYR A 129 4.41 -8.32 9.15
CA TYR A 129 4.90 -8.57 10.50
C TYR A 129 5.79 -9.81 10.52
N THR A 130 6.95 -9.68 11.16
CA THR A 130 7.90 -10.74 11.42
C THR A 130 8.26 -10.71 12.90
N VAL A 131 8.53 -11.88 13.46
CA VAL A 131 8.97 -11.98 14.85
C VAL A 131 10.49 -12.05 14.84
N VAL A 132 11.17 -11.28 15.69
CA VAL A 132 12.64 -11.33 15.78
C VAL A 132 13.04 -11.92 17.11
N VAL A 133 13.72 -13.07 17.07
CA VAL A 133 14.21 -13.80 18.24
C VAL A 133 15.71 -13.99 18.08
N SER A 134 16.52 -13.44 18.98
CA SER A 134 17.99 -13.58 18.98
C SER A 134 18.62 -13.32 17.59
N GLY A 135 18.13 -12.30 16.88
CA GLY A 135 18.59 -11.94 15.52
C GLY A 135 18.06 -12.84 14.39
N ARG A 136 17.31 -13.91 14.69
CA ARG A 136 16.66 -14.78 13.70
C ARG A 136 15.22 -14.31 13.45
N PRO A 137 14.85 -14.00 12.19
CA PRO A 137 13.47 -13.68 11.86
C PRO A 137 12.63 -14.97 11.78
N LEU A 138 11.60 -15.04 12.62
CA LEU A 138 10.54 -16.01 12.57
C LEU A 138 9.35 -15.46 11.76
N ARG A 139 8.62 -16.37 11.13
CA ARG A 139 7.50 -16.05 10.24
C ARG A 139 6.18 -16.32 10.94
N LEU A 140 5.31 -15.33 10.88
CA LEU A 140 3.92 -15.49 11.24
C LEU A 140 3.16 -16.22 10.13
N PRO A 141 2.30 -17.19 10.47
CA PRO A 141 1.29 -17.71 9.55
C PRO A 141 0.45 -16.58 8.93
N GLN A 142 -0.15 -16.82 7.78
CA GLN A 142 -0.94 -15.76 7.13
C GLN A 142 -2.17 -15.42 7.96
N GLY A 143 -2.45 -14.12 8.13
CA GLY A 143 -3.56 -13.64 8.96
C GLY A 143 -3.28 -13.65 10.46
N SER A 144 -2.16 -14.22 10.91
CA SER A 144 -1.86 -14.44 12.34
C SER A 144 -1.31 -13.25 13.11
N LYS A 145 -1.61 -12.02 12.68
CA LYS A 145 -1.24 -10.84 13.48
C LYS A 145 -2.26 -10.51 14.57
N GLU A 146 -3.44 -11.14 14.53
CA GLU A 146 -4.50 -10.89 15.50
C GLU A 146 -4.01 -11.23 16.92
N GLY A 147 -4.33 -10.37 17.88
CA GLY A 147 -3.88 -10.51 19.28
C GLY A 147 -2.42 -10.11 19.54
N LEU A 148 -1.60 -9.86 18.51
CA LEU A 148 -0.22 -9.40 18.67
C LEU A 148 -0.16 -7.88 18.51
N SER A 149 0.53 -7.22 19.42
CA SER A 149 0.78 -5.78 19.40
C SER A 149 2.28 -5.51 19.21
N PRO A 150 2.69 -4.63 18.30
CA PRO A 150 4.08 -4.21 18.19
C PRO A 150 4.57 -3.56 19.49
N GLY A 151 5.86 -3.70 19.80
CA GLY A 151 6.48 -3.16 21.01
C GLY A 151 6.31 -4.01 22.28
N VAL A 152 5.37 -4.97 22.28
CA VAL A 152 5.19 -5.92 23.39
C VAL A 152 6.15 -7.10 23.22
N SER A 153 6.73 -7.54 24.34
CA SER A 153 7.54 -8.75 24.41
C SER A 153 6.66 -9.98 24.55
N TYR A 154 6.92 -10.99 23.72
CA TYR A 154 6.21 -12.25 23.77
C TYR A 154 7.19 -13.42 23.89
N ARG A 155 6.75 -14.48 24.56
CA ARG A 155 7.30 -15.82 24.41
C ARG A 155 6.62 -16.46 23.22
N PHE A 156 7.37 -16.60 22.13
CA PHE A 156 6.92 -17.24 20.92
C PHE A 156 7.26 -18.72 20.96
N TYR A 157 6.27 -19.56 20.72
CA TYR A 157 6.45 -20.98 20.44
C TYR A 157 6.53 -21.14 18.92
N TYR A 158 7.50 -21.88 18.40
CA TYR A 158 7.77 -21.95 16.97
C TYR A 158 8.41 -23.27 16.54
N LEU A 159 8.35 -23.54 15.23
CA LEU A 159 8.95 -24.70 14.60
C LEU A 159 10.42 -24.43 14.23
N PRO A 160 11.38 -25.26 14.69
CA PRO A 160 12.81 -24.91 14.69
C PRO A 160 13.46 -24.81 13.30
N GLU A 161 13.11 -25.66 12.32
CA GLU A 161 13.77 -25.62 11.00
C GLU A 161 13.11 -24.61 10.04
N SER A 162 11.78 -24.55 10.04
CA SER A 162 10.96 -23.69 9.20
C SER A 162 10.88 -22.26 9.74
N GLY A 163 11.04 -22.07 11.05
CA GLY A 163 10.92 -20.80 11.74
C GLY A 163 9.50 -20.23 11.76
N VAL A 164 8.49 -21.09 11.67
CA VAL A 164 7.07 -20.68 11.69
C VAL A 164 6.61 -20.56 13.13
N VAL A 165 6.03 -19.41 13.49
CA VAL A 165 5.44 -19.17 14.80
C VAL A 165 4.15 -19.97 14.93
N LEU A 166 4.05 -20.68 16.05
CA LEU A 166 2.92 -21.49 16.46
C LEU A 166 1.98 -20.68 17.34
N SER A 167 2.44 -20.24 18.49
CA SER A 167 1.66 -19.38 19.38
C SER A 167 2.55 -18.31 20.01
N ALA A 168 1.92 -17.32 20.63
CA ALA A 168 2.60 -16.23 21.30
C ALA A 168 1.92 -15.94 22.63
N GLU A 169 2.70 -15.98 23.69
CA GLU A 169 2.30 -15.67 25.06
C GLU A 169 2.89 -14.31 25.42
N ALA A 170 2.05 -13.35 25.81
CA ALA A 170 2.57 -12.07 26.29
C ALA A 170 3.35 -12.30 27.59
N LEU A 171 4.56 -11.75 27.67
CA LEU A 171 5.38 -11.81 28.87
C LEU A 171 5.05 -10.60 29.74
N ASP A 172 4.26 -10.83 30.79
CA ASP A 172 3.82 -9.89 31.82
C ASP A 172 3.00 -8.68 31.35
N ASP A 173 2.41 -7.96 32.31
CA ASP A 173 1.62 -6.72 32.17
C ASP A 173 2.51 -5.55 31.69
N GLU A 174 3.12 -5.72 30.52
CA GLU A 174 3.75 -4.64 29.78
C GLU A 174 2.75 -3.47 29.71
N PRO A 175 3.14 -2.25 30.14
CA PRO A 175 2.22 -1.12 30.18
C PRO A 175 1.56 -0.96 28.82
N ALA A 176 0.23 -0.77 28.80
CA ALA A 176 -0.51 -0.52 27.56
C ALA A 176 0.15 0.59 26.70
N GLU A 177 0.83 1.53 27.37
CA GLU A 177 1.66 2.57 26.77
C GLU A 177 2.75 2.04 25.82
N ARG A 178 3.47 0.96 26.17
CA ARG A 178 4.51 0.38 25.27
C ARG A 178 3.92 -0.22 24.01
N ALA A 179 2.73 -0.83 24.12
CA ALA A 179 2.01 -1.34 22.95
C ALA A 179 1.55 -0.18 22.04
N VAL A 180 1.10 0.93 22.63
CA VAL A 180 0.71 2.14 21.91
C VAL A 180 1.91 2.79 21.22
N GLU A 181 3.04 2.93 21.91
CA GLU A 181 4.28 3.46 21.35
C GLU A 181 4.82 2.57 20.22
N GLY A 182 4.88 1.26 20.44
CA GLY A 182 5.33 0.29 19.45
C GLY A 182 4.47 0.29 18.19
N MET A 183 3.14 0.39 18.35
CA MET A 183 2.20 0.49 17.24
C MET A 183 2.36 1.81 16.49
N THR A 184 2.51 2.92 17.21
CA THR A 184 2.76 4.25 16.62
C THR A 184 4.05 4.27 15.82
N ALA A 185 5.13 3.71 16.37
CA ALA A 185 6.41 3.58 15.68
C ALA A 185 6.29 2.73 14.40
N THR A 186 5.58 1.61 14.50
CA THR A 186 5.33 0.72 13.36
C THR A 186 4.53 1.40 12.26
N LEU A 187 3.47 2.13 12.62
CA LEU A 187 2.67 2.89 11.66
C LEU A 187 3.46 4.00 10.99
N ALA A 188 4.27 4.74 11.76
CA ALA A 188 5.13 5.77 11.21
C ALA A 188 6.10 5.17 10.18
N GLU A 189 6.82 4.10 10.55
CA GLU A 189 7.75 3.43 9.64
C GLU A 189 7.04 2.88 8.38
N ALA A 190 5.89 2.25 8.56
CA ALA A 190 5.14 1.62 7.46
C ALA A 190 4.59 2.62 6.43
N ASN A 191 4.29 3.84 6.87
CA ASN A 191 3.83 4.92 5.99
C ASN A 191 4.97 5.83 5.51
N GLY A 192 6.19 5.64 6.01
CA GLY A 192 7.33 6.51 5.72
C GLY A 192 7.23 7.88 6.42
N PHE A 193 6.56 7.93 7.56
CA PHE A 193 6.49 9.11 8.42
C PHE A 193 7.67 9.12 9.40
N HIS A 194 8.07 10.32 9.80
CA HIS A 194 9.10 10.53 10.81
C HIS A 194 8.47 10.72 12.18
N LEU A 195 8.82 9.88 13.15
CA LEU A 195 8.32 9.98 14.53
C LEU A 195 8.67 11.34 15.18
N ALA A 196 9.82 11.92 14.84
CA ALA A 196 10.21 13.25 15.31
C ALA A 196 9.21 14.36 14.93
N SER A 197 8.42 14.16 13.86
CA SER A 197 7.39 15.10 13.43
C SER A 197 6.10 15.03 14.24
N LEU A 198 5.91 13.97 15.05
CA LEU A 198 4.67 13.72 15.77
C LEU A 198 4.32 14.83 16.77
N SER A 199 5.32 15.33 17.51
CA SER A 199 5.12 16.42 18.47
C SER A 199 4.68 17.73 17.79
N ALA A 200 5.18 18.03 16.59
CA ALA A 200 4.72 19.18 15.80
C ALA A 200 3.28 18.96 15.31
N ASN A 201 2.96 17.77 14.83
CA ASN A 201 1.61 17.44 14.37
C ASN A 201 0.58 17.47 15.50
N GLN A 202 0.94 17.06 16.72
CA GLN A 202 0.14 17.18 17.93
C GLN A 202 -0.21 18.64 18.27
N ARG A 203 0.68 19.60 17.94
CA ARG A 203 0.42 21.04 18.08
C ARG A 203 -0.35 21.66 16.90
N GLY A 204 -0.75 20.84 15.92
CA GLY A 204 -1.41 21.32 14.70
C GLY A 204 -0.45 21.96 13.69
N GLU A 205 0.84 21.63 13.74
CA GLU A 205 1.88 22.18 12.87
C GLU A 205 2.48 21.10 11.95
N LEU A 206 2.85 21.50 10.73
CA LEU A 206 3.64 20.69 9.81
C LEU A 206 5.12 20.75 10.16
N SER A 207 5.76 19.59 10.24
CA SER A 207 7.22 19.51 10.34
C SER A 207 7.87 19.84 8.99
N ARG A 208 9.08 20.41 9.03
CA ARG A 208 9.87 20.74 7.82
C ARG A 208 10.11 19.52 6.92
N GLU A 209 10.23 18.34 7.52
CA GLU A 209 10.45 17.07 6.82
C GLU A 209 9.22 16.61 6.01
N GLN A 210 8.02 17.14 6.31
CA GLN A 210 6.77 16.76 5.65
C GLN A 210 6.50 17.59 4.38
N TYR A 211 7.15 18.74 4.21
CA TYR A 211 6.95 19.61 3.03
C TYR A 211 7.22 18.92 1.68
N PRO A 212 8.31 18.12 1.51
CA PRO A 212 8.55 17.37 0.28
C PRO A 212 7.39 16.46 -0.14
N LEU A 213 6.71 15.83 0.83
CA LEU A 213 5.53 15.00 0.56
C LEU A 213 4.40 15.84 -0.06
N LEU A 214 4.21 17.06 0.44
CA LEU A 214 3.17 17.98 -0.02
C LEU A 214 3.51 18.61 -1.38
N TYR A 215 4.79 18.87 -1.67
CA TYR A 215 5.27 19.39 -2.95
C TYR A 215 5.05 18.40 -4.10
N ARG A 216 5.17 17.09 -3.85
CA ARG A 216 4.81 16.07 -4.86
C ARG A 216 3.35 16.20 -5.32
N GLY A 217 2.48 16.63 -4.42
CA GLY A 217 1.08 16.93 -4.73
C GLY A 217 0.86 18.18 -5.59
N LEU A 218 1.89 19.01 -5.85
CA LEU A 218 1.81 20.15 -6.78
C LEU A 218 2.00 19.77 -8.24
N ILE A 219 2.62 18.62 -8.52
CA ILE A 219 2.93 18.20 -9.89
C ILE A 219 1.63 17.98 -10.69
N SER A 220 0.65 17.29 -10.09
CA SER A 220 -0.63 17.01 -10.74
C SER A 220 -1.37 18.29 -11.17
N PRO A 221 -1.63 19.29 -10.29
CA PRO A 221 -2.30 20.51 -10.72
C PRO A 221 -1.47 21.31 -11.73
N LEU A 222 -0.13 21.32 -11.63
CA LEU A 222 0.71 21.95 -12.65
C LEU A 222 0.55 21.31 -14.03
N ILE A 223 0.41 19.98 -14.12
CA ILE A 223 0.12 19.30 -15.39
C ILE A 223 -1.23 19.77 -15.96
N PHE A 224 -2.27 19.87 -15.14
CA PHE A 224 -3.60 20.35 -15.55
C PHE A 224 -3.62 21.83 -15.96
N ILE A 225 -2.64 22.64 -15.52
CA ILE A 225 -2.50 24.03 -15.95
C ILE A 225 -1.65 24.11 -17.22
N LEU A 226 -0.44 23.53 -17.19
CA LEU A 226 0.56 23.71 -18.24
C LEU A 226 0.19 22.98 -19.54
N VAL A 227 -0.34 21.76 -19.46
CA VAL A 227 -0.64 20.98 -20.68
C VAL A 227 -1.88 21.54 -21.39
N PRO A 228 -3.06 21.65 -20.76
CA PRO A 228 -4.23 22.27 -21.39
C PRO A 228 -4.02 23.75 -21.70
N GLY A 229 -3.43 24.52 -20.77
CA GLY A 229 -3.20 25.95 -20.94
C GLY A 229 -2.20 26.26 -22.05
N GLY A 230 -1.07 25.53 -22.11
CA GLY A 230 -0.09 25.66 -23.18
C GLY A 230 -0.67 25.29 -24.54
N PHE A 231 -1.45 24.21 -24.62
CA PHE A 231 -2.14 23.83 -25.85
C PHE A 231 -3.20 24.86 -26.26
N LEU A 232 -3.97 25.39 -25.31
CA LEU A 232 -4.96 26.45 -25.57
C LEU A 232 -4.28 27.71 -26.10
N VAL A 233 -3.24 28.21 -25.43
CA VAL A 233 -2.46 29.39 -25.88
C VAL A 233 -1.89 29.15 -27.28
N TYR A 234 -1.33 27.97 -27.54
CA TYR A 234 -0.82 27.63 -28.87
C TYR A 234 -1.92 27.70 -29.95
N GLN A 235 -3.10 27.13 -29.69
CA GLN A 235 -4.22 27.15 -30.64
C GLN A 235 -4.79 28.55 -30.85
N LEU A 236 -4.95 29.35 -29.79
CA LEU A 236 -5.41 30.73 -29.88
C LEU A 236 -4.39 31.61 -30.64
N SER A 237 -3.10 31.34 -30.47
CA SER A 237 -2.03 32.00 -31.23
C SER A 237 -2.04 31.63 -32.71
N ARG A 238 -2.23 30.35 -33.05
CA ARG A 238 -2.39 29.89 -34.44
C ARG A 238 -3.63 30.48 -35.10
N ALA A 239 -4.70 30.70 -34.34
CA ALA A 239 -5.92 31.35 -34.81
C ALA A 239 -5.78 32.89 -34.94
N GLY A 240 -4.63 33.46 -34.63
CA GLY A 240 -4.36 34.91 -34.75
C GLY A 240 -5.07 35.77 -33.71
N ILE A 241 -5.63 35.17 -32.65
CA ILE A 241 -6.41 35.92 -31.64
C ILE A 241 -5.52 36.93 -30.93
N PHE A 242 -4.31 36.51 -30.51
CA PHE A 242 -3.39 37.40 -29.78
C PHE A 242 -2.96 38.63 -30.60
N ASN A 243 -2.98 38.56 -31.94
CA ASN A 243 -2.66 39.70 -32.79
C ASN A 243 -3.77 40.77 -32.81
N GLY A 244 -5.00 40.40 -32.44
CA GLY A 244 -6.15 41.29 -32.37
C GLY A 244 -6.50 41.79 -30.97
N ILE A 245 -5.81 41.32 -29.92
CA ILE A 245 -6.06 41.78 -28.55
C ILE A 245 -5.41 43.15 -28.38
N SER A 246 -6.19 44.20 -28.65
CA SER A 246 -5.87 45.53 -28.16
C SER A 246 -6.17 45.62 -26.65
N LEU A 247 -5.41 46.43 -25.91
CA LEU A 247 -5.63 46.74 -24.49
C LEU A 247 -7.07 47.20 -24.19
N ALA A 248 -7.82 47.65 -25.20
CA ALA A 248 -9.22 48.04 -25.11
C ALA A 248 -10.21 46.86 -25.00
N GLY A 249 -9.77 45.60 -25.03
CA GLY A 249 -10.61 44.44 -24.71
C GLY A 249 -11.66 44.06 -25.77
N ASN A 250 -11.52 44.51 -27.01
CA ASN A 250 -12.46 44.18 -28.08
C ASN A 250 -12.23 42.75 -28.61
N PHE A 251 -13.03 41.79 -28.12
CA PHE A 251 -13.04 40.40 -28.58
C PHE A 251 -13.87 40.17 -29.86
N THR A 252 -13.80 41.07 -30.83
CA THR A 252 -14.61 40.99 -32.07
C THR A 252 -14.36 39.70 -32.87
N ASN A 253 -13.18 39.10 -32.71
CA ASN A 253 -12.77 37.89 -33.43
C ASN A 253 -13.36 36.59 -32.87
N LEU A 254 -14.00 36.59 -31.68
CA LEU A 254 -14.62 35.37 -31.13
C LEU A 254 -15.85 34.91 -31.95
N LYS A 255 -16.58 35.84 -32.56
CA LYS A 255 -17.77 35.52 -33.38
C LYS A 255 -17.43 34.75 -34.66
N GLY A 256 -16.18 34.85 -35.13
CA GLY A 256 -15.70 34.13 -36.32
C GLY A 256 -15.14 32.74 -36.04
N MET A 257 -15.08 32.30 -34.78
CA MET A 257 -14.51 31.01 -34.44
C MET A 257 -15.48 29.87 -34.73
N SER A 258 -14.96 28.75 -35.20
CA SER A 258 -15.78 27.55 -35.34
C SER A 258 -16.29 27.09 -33.97
N THR A 259 -17.54 26.62 -33.92
CA THR A 259 -18.16 26.12 -32.68
C THR A 259 -17.32 25.02 -32.03
N SER A 260 -16.67 24.17 -32.81
CA SER A 260 -15.79 23.10 -32.30
C SER A 260 -14.59 23.64 -31.53
N LEU A 261 -13.97 24.73 -32.00
CA LEU A 261 -12.83 25.34 -31.33
C LEU A 261 -13.26 26.04 -30.04
N LEU A 262 -14.44 26.67 -30.02
CA LEU A 262 -15.03 27.22 -28.80
C LEU A 262 -15.31 26.14 -27.75
N VAL A 263 -15.86 24.98 -28.16
CA VAL A 263 -16.13 23.85 -27.25
C VAL A 263 -14.83 23.27 -26.69
N ILE A 264 -13.85 22.96 -27.54
CA ILE A 264 -12.54 22.45 -27.12
C ILE A 264 -11.84 23.47 -26.22
N GLY A 265 -11.84 24.74 -26.60
CA GLY A 265 -11.26 25.83 -25.82
C GLY A 265 -11.91 25.97 -24.44
N GLY A 266 -13.24 25.85 -24.38
CA GLY A 266 -14.00 25.85 -23.12
C GLY A 266 -13.63 24.68 -22.20
N ILE A 267 -13.51 23.47 -22.75
CA ILE A 267 -13.08 22.28 -21.97
C ILE A 267 -11.67 22.46 -21.42
N LEU A 268 -10.72 22.92 -22.25
CA LEU A 268 -9.34 23.15 -21.83
C LEU A 268 -9.25 24.26 -20.78
N ALA A 269 -10.01 25.33 -20.94
CA ALA A 269 -10.10 26.41 -19.94
C ALA A 269 -10.67 25.89 -18.61
N ALA A 270 -11.72 25.06 -18.65
CA ALA A 270 -12.29 24.45 -17.45
C ALA A 270 -11.27 23.54 -16.72
N LEU A 271 -10.51 22.72 -17.45
CA LEU A 271 -9.43 21.89 -16.88
C LEU A 271 -8.32 22.75 -16.26
N MET A 272 -7.94 23.85 -16.91
CA MET A 272 -6.94 24.79 -16.39
C MET A 272 -7.42 25.47 -15.10
N ILE A 273 -8.67 25.94 -15.06
CA ILE A 273 -9.28 26.53 -13.86
C ILE A 273 -9.32 25.50 -12.73
N TRP A 274 -9.71 24.25 -13.03
CA TRP A 274 -9.69 23.16 -12.06
C TRP A 274 -8.28 22.91 -11.51
N GLY A 275 -7.27 22.84 -12.38
CA GLY A 275 -5.87 22.74 -11.99
C GLY A 275 -5.42 23.89 -11.09
N LEU A 276 -5.85 25.13 -11.37
CA LEU A 276 -5.56 26.30 -10.54
C LEU A 276 -6.21 26.20 -9.15
N VAL A 277 -7.47 25.76 -9.07
CA VAL A 277 -8.14 25.53 -7.77
C VAL A 277 -7.37 24.52 -6.93
N LEU A 278 -6.98 23.39 -7.53
CA LEU A 278 -6.16 22.37 -6.88
C LEU A 278 -4.78 22.90 -6.45
N LEU A 279 -4.15 23.73 -7.29
CA LEU A 279 -2.87 24.37 -6.98
C LEU A 279 -3.01 25.30 -5.77
N VAL A 280 -4.03 26.16 -5.75
CA VAL A 280 -4.30 27.08 -4.65
C VAL A 280 -4.55 26.30 -3.36
N GLN A 281 -5.37 25.25 -3.38
CA GLN A 281 -5.57 24.39 -2.21
C GLN A 281 -4.26 23.80 -1.68
N ALA A 282 -3.40 23.32 -2.58
CA ALA A 282 -2.12 22.73 -2.22
C ALA A 282 -1.14 23.77 -1.65
N VAL A 283 -1.06 24.95 -2.27
CA VAL A 283 -0.24 26.07 -1.79
C VAL A 283 -0.74 26.54 -0.43
N MET A 284 -2.04 26.69 -0.23
CA MET A 284 -2.56 27.13 1.06
C MET A 284 -2.38 26.09 2.17
N ASP A 285 -2.38 24.77 1.86
CA ASP A 285 -2.00 23.73 2.83
C ASP A 285 -0.52 23.84 3.23
N ILE A 286 0.36 24.13 2.26
CA ILE A 286 1.81 24.27 2.48
C ILE A 286 2.15 25.56 3.24
N ALA A 287 1.62 26.69 2.76
CA ALA A 287 1.87 28.02 3.33
C ALA A 287 1.22 28.19 4.70
N GLY A 288 0.06 27.56 4.92
CA GLY A 288 -0.58 27.56 6.23
C GLY A 288 0.21 26.81 7.29
N GLY A 289 0.99 25.79 6.91
CA GLY A 289 1.75 24.99 7.87
C GLY A 289 0.87 24.23 8.87
N GLN A 290 -0.45 24.19 8.66
CA GLN A 290 -1.44 23.69 9.61
C GLN A 290 -1.70 22.20 9.40
N VAL A 291 -1.88 21.52 10.52
CA VAL A 291 -2.30 20.11 10.60
C VAL A 291 -3.59 20.05 11.38
N ALA A 292 -4.58 19.38 10.81
CA ALA A 292 -5.79 18.99 11.52
C ALA A 292 -5.61 17.56 12.05
N SER A 293 -6.30 17.25 13.15
CA SER A 293 -6.34 15.90 13.73
C SER A 293 -7.76 15.38 13.79
N VAL A 294 -7.92 14.08 13.61
CA VAL A 294 -9.16 13.35 13.91
C VAL A 294 -8.81 12.13 14.74
N GLU A 295 -9.54 11.92 15.84
CA GLU A 295 -9.37 10.78 16.72
C GLU A 295 -10.65 9.96 16.75
N ASP A 296 -10.56 8.68 16.41
CA ASP A 296 -11.67 7.73 16.44
C ASP A 296 -11.16 6.30 16.23
N ILE A 297 -12.08 5.33 16.30
CA ILE A 297 -11.83 3.95 15.91
C ILE A 297 -11.49 3.88 14.41
N GLY A 298 -10.35 3.27 14.14
CA GLY A 298 -9.80 3.14 12.81
C GLY A 298 -10.13 1.81 12.13
N TYR A 299 -10.40 1.88 10.83
CA TYR A 299 -10.64 0.70 9.98
C TYR A 299 -9.92 0.79 8.65
N ARG A 300 -9.44 -0.34 8.16
CA ARG A 300 -8.96 -0.49 6.79
C ARG A 300 -10.13 -0.56 5.82
N GLN A 301 -9.98 0.09 4.68
CA GLN A 301 -10.91 -0.02 3.56
C GLN A 301 -10.18 -0.28 2.26
N VAL A 302 -10.75 -1.19 1.47
CA VAL A 302 -10.29 -1.51 0.12
C VAL A 302 -11.36 -1.09 -0.86
N LYS A 303 -11.04 -0.14 -1.75
CA LYS A 303 -11.92 0.23 -2.86
C LYS A 303 -11.34 -0.32 -4.14
N THR A 304 -12.05 -1.23 -4.79
CA THR A 304 -11.69 -1.76 -6.10
C THR A 304 -12.61 -1.13 -7.13
N SER A 305 -12.07 -0.33 -8.06
CA SER A 305 -12.80 0.01 -9.29
C SER A 305 -12.50 -1.04 -10.34
N THR A 306 -13.50 -1.38 -11.16
CA THR A 306 -13.31 -2.19 -12.37
C THR A 306 -13.65 -1.27 -13.54
N ASP A 307 -12.71 -1.11 -14.46
CA ASP A 307 -12.90 -0.31 -15.66
C ASP A 307 -13.60 -1.17 -16.74
N ASP A 308 -14.10 -0.55 -17.81
CA ASP A 308 -14.90 -1.24 -18.85
C ASP A 308 -14.13 -2.36 -19.57
N ASP A 309 -12.79 -2.31 -19.55
CA ASP A 309 -11.89 -3.34 -20.08
C ASP A 309 -11.65 -4.51 -19.09
N GLY A 310 -12.28 -4.47 -17.91
CA GLY A 310 -12.09 -5.44 -16.83
C GLY A 310 -10.82 -5.24 -15.99
N SER A 311 -10.04 -4.17 -16.24
CA SER A 311 -8.91 -3.77 -15.42
C SER A 311 -9.40 -3.38 -14.03
N LYS A 312 -8.65 -3.79 -12.99
CA LYS A 312 -9.02 -3.53 -11.59
C LYS A 312 -8.00 -2.61 -10.94
N THR A 313 -8.43 -1.42 -10.55
CA THR A 313 -7.62 -0.51 -9.75
C THR A 313 -8.01 -0.64 -8.28
N THR A 314 -7.09 -1.11 -7.45
CA THR A 314 -7.31 -1.24 -6.00
C THR A 314 -6.68 -0.07 -5.27
N GLN A 315 -7.51 0.69 -4.55
CA GLN A 315 -7.11 1.79 -3.69
C GLN A 315 -7.29 1.38 -2.23
N LEU A 316 -6.28 1.67 -1.42
CA LEU A 316 -6.21 1.28 0.00
C LEU A 316 -6.36 2.53 0.86
N TYR A 317 -7.19 2.43 1.88
CA TYR A 317 -7.53 3.54 2.76
C TYR A 317 -7.47 3.13 4.23
N TYR A 318 -7.08 4.06 5.09
CA TYR A 318 -7.56 4.10 6.47
C TYR A 318 -8.84 4.91 6.52
N GLN A 319 -9.78 4.52 7.37
CA GLN A 319 -10.91 5.33 7.78
C GLN A 319 -10.82 5.58 9.28
N VAL A 320 -10.72 6.84 9.68
CA VAL A 320 -10.70 7.29 11.09
C VAL A 320 -11.62 8.50 11.18
N GLY A 321 -12.63 8.48 12.06
CA GLY A 321 -13.58 9.59 12.23
C GLY A 321 -14.39 9.89 10.98
N GLY A 322 -14.70 8.87 10.18
CA GLY A 322 -15.38 9.01 8.88
C GLY A 322 -14.50 9.59 7.76
N ILE A 323 -13.27 10.02 8.04
CA ILE A 323 -12.34 10.56 7.04
C ILE A 323 -11.51 9.42 6.45
N LYS A 324 -11.40 9.40 5.11
CA LYS A 324 -10.64 8.39 4.37
C LYS A 324 -9.28 8.91 3.95
N PHE A 325 -8.23 8.22 4.36
CA PHE A 325 -6.85 8.54 4.05
C PHE A 325 -6.27 7.51 3.11
N ARG A 326 -5.90 7.92 1.89
CA ARG A 326 -5.25 7.02 0.92
C ARG A 326 -3.85 6.67 1.42
N VAL A 327 -3.54 5.38 1.44
CA VAL A 327 -2.28 4.85 2.01
C VAL A 327 -1.60 3.89 1.07
N GLN A 328 -0.32 3.66 1.31
CA GLN A 328 0.43 2.61 0.62
C GLN A 328 0.11 1.25 1.21
N LYS A 329 0.37 0.19 0.44
CA LYS A 329 0.16 -1.20 0.88
C LYS A 329 0.89 -1.53 2.18
N ARG A 330 2.11 -1.00 2.35
CA ARG A 330 2.92 -1.19 3.56
C ARG A 330 2.20 -0.68 4.80
N GLY A 331 1.79 0.58 4.80
CA GLY A 331 0.95 1.15 5.85
C GLY A 331 -0.35 0.37 6.07
N PHE A 332 -1.06 0.04 4.99
CA PHE A 332 -2.30 -0.75 5.04
C PHE A 332 -2.14 -2.09 5.78
N ASN A 333 -1.00 -2.75 5.62
CA ASN A 333 -0.73 -4.02 6.29
C ASN A 333 -0.35 -3.85 7.77
N ALA A 334 0.31 -2.75 8.12
CA ALA A 334 0.67 -2.42 9.50
C ALA A 334 -0.58 -2.14 10.35
N PHE A 335 -1.55 -1.41 9.80
CA PHE A 335 -2.76 -0.98 10.50
C PHE A 335 -3.61 -2.11 11.07
N GLU A 336 -4.09 -1.94 12.31
CA GLU A 336 -4.99 -2.88 13.00
C GLU A 336 -6.39 -2.29 13.10
N ASP A 337 -7.40 -3.06 12.68
CA ASP A 337 -8.79 -2.59 12.68
C ASP A 337 -9.36 -2.58 14.10
N GLY A 338 -10.23 -1.62 14.40
CA GLY A 338 -10.96 -1.57 15.67
C GLY A 338 -10.19 -0.96 16.85
N ARG A 339 -9.00 -0.40 16.63
CA ARG A 339 -8.28 0.41 17.63
C ARG A 339 -8.59 1.89 17.49
N ASN A 340 -8.45 2.64 18.59
CA ASN A 340 -8.49 4.09 18.56
C ASN A 340 -7.18 4.64 17.96
N TYR A 341 -7.30 5.55 17.01
CA TYR A 341 -6.16 6.21 16.38
C TYR A 341 -6.41 7.70 16.30
N ARG A 342 -5.33 8.46 16.38
CA ARG A 342 -5.31 9.88 16.04
C ARG A 342 -4.56 10.07 14.72
N ALA A 343 -5.31 10.45 13.69
CA ALA A 343 -4.77 10.70 12.36
C ALA A 343 -4.55 12.20 12.14
N TYR A 344 -3.37 12.56 11.65
CA TYR A 344 -2.95 13.93 11.38
C TYR A 344 -2.92 14.19 9.88
N TYR A 345 -3.57 15.26 9.42
CA TYR A 345 -3.76 15.50 7.99
C TYR A 345 -3.82 16.98 7.60
N THR A 346 -3.60 17.27 6.31
CA THR A 346 -3.72 18.64 5.80
C THR A 346 -5.19 19.08 5.67
N PRO A 347 -5.59 20.26 6.18
CA PRO A 347 -7.00 20.63 6.30
C PRO A 347 -7.81 20.58 5.00
N ARG A 348 -7.23 20.99 3.86
CA ARG A 348 -7.97 21.09 2.58
C ARG A 348 -7.89 19.81 1.78
N ARG A 349 -6.68 19.31 1.51
CA ARG A 349 -6.49 18.11 0.67
C ARG A 349 -6.67 16.79 1.42
N LYS A 350 -6.79 16.81 2.75
CA LYS A 350 -6.92 15.62 3.61
C LYS A 350 -5.77 14.62 3.41
N VAL A 351 -4.57 15.12 3.13
CA VAL A 351 -3.38 14.28 2.98
C VAL A 351 -2.93 13.87 4.37
N LEU A 352 -2.86 12.57 4.64
CA LEU A 352 -2.32 12.02 5.89
C LEU A 352 -0.83 12.36 5.98
N VAL A 353 -0.44 13.05 7.05
CA VAL A 353 0.95 13.45 7.31
C VAL A 353 1.57 12.67 8.46
N ASN A 354 0.74 12.16 9.38
CA ASN A 354 1.16 11.26 10.46
C ASN A 354 -0.04 10.50 11.04
N ILE A 355 0.20 9.46 11.83
CA ILE A 355 -0.83 8.72 12.56
C ILE A 355 -0.22 8.06 13.81
N GLU A 356 -0.92 8.11 14.92
CA GLU A 356 -0.54 7.43 16.16
C GLU A 356 -1.70 6.58 16.72
N ALA A 357 -1.35 5.53 17.44
CA ALA A 357 -2.32 4.78 18.24
C ALA A 357 -2.66 5.57 19.52
N VAL A 358 -3.90 5.43 19.99
CA VAL A 358 -4.33 6.03 21.27
C VAL A 358 -4.75 4.89 22.21
N GLY A 359 -4.26 4.94 23.45
CA GLY A 359 -4.45 3.93 24.49
C GLY A 359 -5.81 4.02 25.19
#